data_AF-A0A971UIL3-F1
#
_entry.id   AF-A0A971UIL3-F1
#
_cell.length_a   1.000
_cell.length_b   1.000
_cell.length_c   1.000
_cell.angle_alpha   90.00
_cell.angle_beta   90.00
_cell.angle_gamma   90.00
#
_symmetry.space_group_name_H-M   'P 1'
#
loop_
_entity.id
_entity.type
_entity.pdbx_description
1 polymer ?
#
loop_
_entity_poly.entity_id
_entity_poly.type
_entity_poly.pdbx_seq_one_letter_code
_entity_poly.pdbx_strand_id
1 'polypeptide(L)'
;MRERCFTPRRVRVAALVACTGLLAAVIALAGPLRGDDPPAAAPAAQPESAKPAKPAKPETPAAPAQDPDRELLEQWQKNIAKWKEIDPREEADNTFCYVCHANYDGEKLVTIHEPEGVGCETCHGRSDKHSQDEDSLVPPDVIFATANVAKFCTQCHAKRDLLDGDESHEKLFAGELEDDQTCTNCHDINHKLKVRTRRWDKETREVEWYDGVRMMQQPDEKPIVPSTDEKAPPK
;
A
#
# COMPACT_ATOMS: atom_id res chain seq x y z
N MET A 1 37.89 25.39 17.82
CA MET A 1 37.24 25.28 19.14
C MET A 1 36.45 26.56 19.37
N ARG A 2 35.12 26.52 19.21
CA ARG A 2 34.22 27.65 19.44
C ARG A 2 33.13 27.16 20.39
N GLU A 3 33.17 27.66 21.62
CA GLU A 3 32.24 27.34 22.69
C GLU A 3 30.87 27.94 22.35
N ARG A 4 29.82 27.11 22.36
CA ARG A 4 28.43 27.55 22.24
C ARG A 4 27.80 27.56 23.63
N CYS A 5 27.39 28.75 24.08
CA CYS A 5 26.63 28.95 25.29
C CYS A 5 25.29 28.18 25.23
N PHE A 6 25.13 27.26 26.18
CA PHE A 6 23.90 26.53 26.44
C PHE A 6 23.00 27.41 27.33
N THR A 7 21.84 27.84 26.83
CA THR A 7 20.81 28.49 27.66
C THR A 7 19.68 27.49 27.92
N PRO A 8 19.29 27.26 29.20
CA PRO A 8 18.21 26.33 29.51
C PRO A 8 16.85 26.97 29.21
N ARG A 9 16.05 26.30 28.37
CA ARG A 9 14.66 26.66 28.07
C ARG A 9 13.78 26.28 29.27
N ARG A 10 13.13 27.28 29.88
CA ARG A 10 12.23 27.10 31.02
C ARG A 10 11.00 26.29 30.61
N VAL A 11 10.77 25.19 31.31
CA VAL A 11 9.56 24.36 31.29
C VAL A 11 8.39 25.19 31.81
N ARG A 12 7.30 25.30 31.04
CA ARG A 12 6.01 25.80 31.53
C ARG A 12 5.09 24.60 31.72
N VAL A 13 4.92 24.19 32.98
CA VAL A 13 3.87 23.28 33.42
C VAL A 13 2.57 24.08 33.41
N ALA A 14 1.62 23.71 32.54
CA ALA A 14 0.28 24.29 32.51
C ALA A 14 -0.72 23.31 33.15
N ALA A 15 -1.57 23.89 33.99
CA ALA A 15 -2.47 23.28 34.94
C ALA A 15 -3.47 22.26 34.38
N LEU A 16 -3.72 21.22 35.18
CA LEU A 16 -4.93 20.41 35.16
C LEU A 16 -6.17 21.28 35.33
N VAL A 17 -7.16 21.10 34.45
CA VAL A 17 -8.56 21.47 34.72
C VAL A 17 -9.38 20.19 34.72
N ALA A 18 -9.83 19.80 35.90
CA ALA A 18 -10.81 18.74 36.10
C ALA A 18 -12.20 19.32 35.87
N CYS A 19 -12.91 18.83 34.84
CA CYS A 19 -14.35 19.03 34.68
C CYS A 19 -15.07 17.75 35.07
N THR A 20 -15.66 17.77 36.26
CA THR A 20 -16.66 16.82 36.73
C THR A 20 -18.06 17.34 36.43
N GLY A 21 -18.96 16.46 35.99
CA GLY A 21 -20.37 16.76 35.66
C GLY A 21 -20.68 16.26 34.24
N LEU A 22 -21.77 15.56 33.94
CA LEU A 22 -23.05 15.41 34.61
C LEU A 22 -23.61 14.01 34.25
N LEU A 23 -24.23 13.33 35.22
CA LEU A 23 -25.11 12.20 34.97
C LEU A 23 -26.28 12.64 34.07
N ALA A 24 -26.58 11.84 33.05
CA ALA A 24 -27.92 11.77 32.48
C ALA A 24 -28.23 10.30 32.13
N ALA A 25 -29.06 9.69 32.95
CA ALA A 25 -29.70 8.42 32.67
C ALA A 25 -30.80 8.65 31.62
N VAL A 26 -30.70 7.98 30.46
CA VAL A 26 -31.81 7.83 29.53
C VAL A 26 -32.20 6.36 29.52
N ILE A 27 -33.29 6.07 30.22
CA ILE A 27 -34.06 4.83 30.11
C ILE A 27 -34.94 4.99 28.86
N ALA A 28 -34.70 4.16 27.84
CA ALA A 28 -35.60 4.02 26.69
C ALA A 28 -35.86 2.54 26.42
N LEU A 29 -36.98 2.07 26.99
CA LEU A 29 -37.96 1.11 26.46
C LEU A 29 -37.46 0.04 25.48
N ALA A 30 -37.31 -1.18 26.02
CA ALA A 30 -37.34 -2.42 25.25
C ALA A 30 -38.76 -2.63 24.67
N GLY A 31 -38.86 -2.57 23.34
CA GLY A 31 -40.00 -3.09 22.59
C GLY A 31 -39.77 -4.56 22.20
N PRO A 32 -40.81 -5.40 22.10
CA PRO A 32 -40.66 -6.79 21.69
C PRO A 32 -40.28 -6.88 20.21
N LEU A 33 -39.19 -7.59 19.93
CA LEU A 33 -38.83 -8.04 18.58
C LEU A 33 -39.91 -9.01 18.10
N ARG A 34 -40.79 -8.52 17.22
CA ARG A 34 -41.58 -9.39 16.34
C ARG A 34 -40.63 -9.98 15.32
N GLY A 35 -40.49 -11.30 15.36
CA GLY A 35 -39.87 -12.07 14.29
C GLY A 35 -40.77 -12.03 13.08
N ASP A 36 -40.29 -11.40 12.01
CA ASP A 36 -40.74 -11.66 10.65
C ASP A 36 -39.65 -12.54 10.03
N ASP A 37 -39.86 -13.85 10.11
CA ASP A 37 -39.11 -14.81 9.31
C ASP A 37 -39.27 -14.42 7.84
N PRO A 38 -38.18 -14.25 7.07
CA PRO A 38 -38.31 -14.06 5.63
C PRO A 38 -38.99 -15.29 5.03
N PRO A 39 -39.96 -15.13 4.12
CA PRO A 39 -40.57 -16.26 3.44
C PRO A 39 -39.48 -17.04 2.70
N ALA A 40 -39.50 -18.37 2.89
CA ALA A 40 -38.65 -19.30 2.18
C ALA A 40 -38.63 -18.95 0.68
N ALA A 41 -37.46 -18.59 0.18
CA ALA A 41 -37.24 -18.41 -1.24
C ALA A 41 -37.64 -19.71 -1.95
N ALA A 42 -38.62 -19.61 -2.85
CA ALA A 42 -38.98 -20.69 -3.75
C ALA A 42 -37.73 -21.17 -4.50
N PRO A 43 -37.57 -22.47 -4.75
CA PRO A 43 -36.46 -22.97 -5.55
C PRO A 43 -36.51 -22.28 -6.92
N ALA A 44 -35.45 -21.54 -7.24
CA ALA A 44 -35.26 -20.98 -8.56
C ALA A 44 -35.38 -22.12 -9.58
N ALA A 45 -36.34 -21.96 -10.49
CA ALA A 45 -36.45 -22.82 -11.65
C ALA A 45 -35.11 -22.80 -12.38
N GLN A 46 -34.53 -23.99 -12.59
CA GLN A 46 -33.35 -24.12 -13.42
C GLN A 46 -33.70 -23.62 -14.83
N PRO A 47 -32.88 -22.76 -15.45
CA PRO A 47 -33.09 -22.39 -16.83
C PRO A 47 -33.02 -23.66 -17.69
N GLU A 48 -34.08 -23.88 -18.48
CA GLU A 48 -34.11 -24.86 -19.54
C GLU A 48 -32.84 -24.70 -20.39
N SER A 49 -32.12 -25.81 -20.56
CA SER A 49 -30.94 -25.94 -21.40
C SER A 49 -31.23 -25.40 -22.79
N ALA A 50 -30.80 -24.16 -23.03
CA ALA A 50 -30.82 -23.55 -24.35
C ALA A 50 -29.96 -24.40 -25.28
N LYS A 51 -30.56 -24.82 -26.39
CA LYS A 51 -29.92 -25.51 -27.51
C LYS A 51 -28.61 -24.79 -27.88
N PRO A 52 -27.47 -25.50 -28.06
CA PRO A 52 -26.21 -24.86 -28.39
C PRO A 52 -26.35 -24.08 -29.69
N ALA A 53 -26.14 -22.76 -29.59
CA ALA A 53 -26.02 -21.89 -30.74
C ALA A 53 -24.80 -22.33 -31.57
N LYS A 54 -24.97 -22.35 -32.88
CA LYS A 54 -23.93 -22.64 -33.87
C LYS A 54 -22.73 -21.73 -33.59
N PRO A 55 -21.48 -22.26 -33.50
CA PRO A 55 -20.31 -21.46 -33.16
C PRO A 55 -20.16 -20.31 -34.16
N ALA A 56 -20.20 -19.09 -33.64
CA ALA A 56 -19.82 -17.91 -34.39
C ALA A 56 -18.36 -18.07 -34.83
N LYS A 57 -18.11 -17.74 -36.11
CA LYS A 57 -16.77 -17.72 -36.68
C LYS A 57 -15.89 -16.83 -35.81
N PRO A 58 -14.72 -17.30 -35.33
CA PRO A 58 -13.85 -16.47 -34.51
C PRO A 58 -13.46 -15.23 -35.31
N GLU A 59 -13.89 -14.08 -34.81
CA GLU A 59 -13.40 -12.79 -35.30
C GLU A 59 -11.90 -12.75 -35.04
N THR A 60 -11.14 -12.46 -36.08
CA THR A 60 -9.69 -12.30 -35.99
C THR A 60 -9.40 -11.22 -34.95
N PRO A 61 -8.59 -11.49 -33.90
CA PRO A 61 -8.24 -10.48 -32.92
C PRO A 61 -7.64 -9.28 -33.65
N ALA A 62 -8.18 -8.09 -33.38
CA ALA A 62 -7.56 -6.85 -33.82
C ALA A 62 -6.09 -6.85 -33.36
N ALA A 63 -5.18 -6.45 -34.25
CA ALA A 63 -3.77 -6.34 -33.92
C ALA A 63 -3.61 -5.48 -32.64
N PRO A 64 -2.80 -5.92 -31.66
CA PRO A 64 -2.65 -5.18 -30.42
C PRO A 64 -2.14 -3.77 -30.73
N ALA A 65 -2.86 -2.77 -30.22
CA ALA A 65 -2.38 -1.39 -30.22
C ALA A 65 -0.98 -1.36 -29.57
N GLN A 66 -0.08 -0.59 -30.14
CA GLN A 66 1.26 -0.40 -29.58
C GLN A 66 1.11 0.28 -28.21
N ASP A 67 1.43 -0.48 -27.16
CA ASP A 67 1.48 0.03 -25.80
C ASP A 67 2.87 0.66 -25.60
N PRO A 68 2.96 2.00 -25.45
CA PRO A 68 4.25 2.67 -25.28
C PRO A 68 4.98 2.23 -24.00
N ASP A 69 4.26 1.79 -22.96
CA ASP A 69 4.89 1.22 -21.76
C ASP A 69 5.54 -0.13 -22.04
N ARG A 70 4.95 -0.93 -22.94
CA ARG A 70 5.52 -2.20 -23.36
C ARG A 70 6.80 -2.02 -24.17
N GLU A 71 6.82 -1.08 -25.12
CA GLU A 71 8.02 -0.80 -25.92
C GLU A 71 9.16 -0.30 -25.03
N LEU A 72 8.86 0.60 -24.10
CA LEU A 72 9.82 1.08 -23.11
C LEU A 72 10.35 -0.08 -22.26
N LEU A 73 9.47 -0.94 -21.73
CA LEU A 73 9.86 -2.12 -20.95
C LEU A 73 10.77 -3.07 -21.74
N GLU A 74 10.44 -3.36 -23.00
CA GLU A 74 11.27 -4.20 -23.88
C GLU A 74 12.66 -3.58 -24.12
N GLN A 75 12.74 -2.25 -24.28
CA GLN A 75 14.00 -1.55 -24.41
C GLN A 75 14.82 -1.60 -23.10
N TRP A 76 14.17 -1.46 -21.95
CA TRP A 76 14.81 -1.59 -20.64
C TRP A 76 15.34 -2.99 -20.39
N GLN A 77 14.58 -4.04 -20.72
CA GLN A 77 15.02 -5.43 -20.61
C GLN A 77 16.27 -5.72 -21.44
N LYS A 78 16.36 -5.16 -22.66
CA LYS A 78 17.58 -5.25 -23.49
C LYS A 78 18.78 -4.57 -22.83
N ASN A 79 18.56 -3.41 -22.20
CA ASN A 79 19.62 -2.71 -21.49
C ASN A 79 20.10 -3.54 -20.28
N ILE A 80 19.19 -4.08 -19.47
CA ILE A 80 19.50 -4.95 -18.31
C ILE A 80 20.33 -6.16 -18.74
N ALA A 81 19.93 -6.85 -19.81
CA ALA A 81 20.68 -8.02 -20.31
C ALA A 81 22.14 -7.65 -20.64
N LYS A 82 22.36 -6.49 -21.27
CA LYS A 82 23.69 -5.98 -21.56
C LYS A 82 24.47 -5.62 -20.28
N TRP A 83 23.81 -5.07 -19.26
CA TRP A 83 24.46 -4.74 -17.98
C TRP A 83 24.86 -5.99 -17.19
N LYS A 84 24.03 -7.05 -17.19
CA LYS A 84 24.34 -8.34 -16.56
C LYS A 84 25.59 -9.03 -17.12
N GLU A 85 25.89 -8.83 -18.40
CA GLU A 85 27.15 -9.30 -19.00
C GLU A 85 28.38 -8.61 -18.40
N ILE A 86 28.22 -7.39 -17.88
CA ILE A 86 29.29 -6.54 -17.35
C ILE A 86 29.42 -6.69 -15.83
N ASP A 87 28.31 -6.80 -15.11
CA ASP A 87 28.22 -6.96 -13.65
C ASP A 87 27.16 -8.03 -13.31
N PRO A 88 27.55 -9.30 -13.12
CA PRO A 88 26.62 -10.40 -12.90
C PRO A 88 26.15 -10.40 -11.45
N ARG A 89 25.31 -9.42 -11.10
CA ARG A 89 24.58 -9.45 -9.84
C ARG A 89 23.58 -10.60 -9.88
N GLU A 90 23.49 -11.30 -8.76
CA GLU A 90 22.44 -12.29 -8.56
C GLU A 90 21.09 -11.58 -8.53
N GLU A 91 20.10 -12.15 -9.24
CA GLU A 91 18.74 -11.63 -9.20
C GLU A 91 18.19 -11.75 -7.79
N ALA A 92 17.38 -10.79 -7.37
CA ALA A 92 16.80 -10.85 -6.03
C ALA A 92 15.73 -11.95 -5.94
N ASP A 93 15.69 -12.66 -4.81
CA ASP A 93 14.63 -13.63 -4.55
C ASP A 93 13.45 -12.97 -3.85
N ASN A 94 12.37 -12.73 -4.60
CA ASN A 94 11.12 -12.18 -4.08
C ASN A 94 10.06 -13.26 -3.76
N THR A 95 10.38 -14.55 -3.95
CA THR A 95 9.40 -15.64 -3.85
C THR A 95 8.71 -15.69 -2.49
N PHE A 96 9.43 -15.34 -1.43
CA PHE A 96 8.89 -15.26 -0.07
C PHE A 96 7.81 -14.17 0.08
N CYS A 97 8.00 -13.01 -0.53
CA CYS A 97 7.07 -11.90 -0.48
C CYS A 97 5.81 -12.16 -1.32
N TYR A 98 5.99 -12.84 -2.46
CA TYR A 98 4.88 -13.15 -3.38
C TYR A 98 3.85 -14.13 -2.83
N VAL A 99 4.16 -14.87 -1.76
CA VAL A 99 3.18 -15.74 -1.09
C VAL A 99 1.91 -14.97 -0.70
N CYS A 100 2.08 -13.73 -0.19
CA CYS A 100 0.97 -12.87 0.21
C CYS A 100 0.77 -11.68 -0.75
N HIS A 101 1.81 -11.28 -1.48
CA HIS A 101 1.81 -10.11 -2.36
C HIS A 101 2.01 -10.45 -3.84
N ALA A 102 1.39 -11.54 -4.30
CA ALA A 102 1.46 -11.98 -5.70
C ALA A 102 1.01 -10.91 -6.73
N ASN A 103 0.27 -9.89 -6.31
CA ASN A 103 -0.12 -8.78 -7.19
C ASN A 103 1.06 -7.91 -7.65
N TYR A 104 2.24 -8.04 -7.03
CA TYR A 104 3.47 -7.35 -7.45
C TYR A 104 4.37 -8.22 -8.33
N ASP A 105 4.04 -9.51 -8.51
CA ASP A 105 4.74 -10.36 -9.46
C ASP A 105 4.49 -9.85 -10.89
N GLY A 106 5.57 -9.60 -11.63
CA GLY A 106 5.53 -9.02 -12.97
C GLY A 106 5.28 -7.50 -13.02
N GLU A 107 5.24 -6.82 -11.88
CA GLU A 107 5.06 -5.37 -11.83
C GLU A 107 6.28 -4.62 -12.42
N LYS A 108 6.08 -3.42 -12.98
CA LYS A 108 7.15 -2.69 -13.70
C LYS A 108 8.32 -2.37 -12.77
N LEU A 109 8.08 -1.94 -11.54
CA LEU A 109 9.12 -1.62 -10.58
C LEU A 109 9.89 -2.89 -10.19
N VAL A 110 9.20 -4.01 -9.99
CA VAL A 110 9.87 -5.24 -9.58
C VAL A 110 10.65 -5.85 -10.74
N THR A 111 10.08 -5.91 -11.94
CA THR A 111 10.71 -6.48 -13.13
C THR A 111 11.97 -5.74 -13.60
N ILE A 112 12.14 -4.46 -13.26
CA ILE A 112 13.37 -3.72 -13.56
C ILE A 112 14.41 -3.78 -12.43
N HIS A 113 13.99 -3.93 -11.17
CA HIS A 113 14.89 -3.92 -10.01
C HIS A 113 15.37 -5.32 -9.60
N GLU A 114 14.51 -6.33 -9.69
CA GLU A 114 14.83 -7.72 -9.34
C GLU A 114 16.04 -8.26 -10.13
N PRO A 115 16.15 -8.02 -11.46
CA PRO A 115 17.33 -8.39 -12.24
C PRO A 115 18.66 -7.77 -11.76
N GLU A 116 18.60 -6.64 -11.06
CA GLU A 116 19.76 -5.89 -10.57
C GLU A 116 20.13 -6.28 -9.12
N GLY A 117 19.50 -7.33 -8.58
CA GLY A 117 19.67 -7.77 -7.20
C GLY A 117 18.93 -6.91 -6.18
N VAL A 118 17.98 -6.08 -6.63
CA VAL A 118 17.17 -5.21 -5.76
C VAL A 118 15.79 -5.83 -5.58
N GLY A 119 15.64 -6.61 -4.51
CA GLY A 119 14.37 -7.26 -4.14
C GLY A 119 13.50 -6.43 -3.20
N CYS A 120 12.33 -6.97 -2.85
CA CYS A 120 11.37 -6.37 -1.93
C CYS A 120 12.03 -5.93 -0.61
N GLU A 121 12.88 -6.79 -0.04
CA GLU A 121 13.56 -6.53 1.23
C GLU A 121 14.57 -5.39 1.17
N THR A 122 15.07 -5.05 -0.02
CA THR A 122 15.99 -3.92 -0.20
C THR A 122 15.31 -2.61 0.19
N CYS A 123 14.03 -2.46 -0.17
CA CYS A 123 13.24 -1.26 0.07
C CYS A 123 12.39 -1.36 1.33
N HIS A 124 11.77 -2.53 1.57
CA HIS A 124 10.81 -2.74 2.65
C HIS A 124 11.41 -3.39 3.90
N GLY A 125 12.71 -3.69 3.87
CA GLY A 125 13.41 -4.46 4.90
C GLY A 125 12.99 -5.93 4.91
N ARG A 126 13.74 -6.75 5.66
CA ARG A 126 13.58 -8.21 5.69
C ARG A 126 12.18 -8.67 6.08
N SER A 127 11.50 -7.92 6.95
CA SER A 127 10.07 -8.10 7.24
C SER A 127 9.69 -9.49 7.78
N ASP A 128 10.60 -10.17 8.49
CA ASP A 128 10.37 -11.52 9.03
C ASP A 128 9.12 -11.62 9.92
N LYS A 129 8.82 -10.58 10.70
CA LYS A 129 7.64 -10.56 11.58
C LYS A 129 6.35 -10.30 10.83
N HIS A 130 6.43 -9.51 9.76
CA HIS A 130 5.30 -9.21 8.89
C HIS A 130 4.86 -10.46 8.13
N SER A 131 5.81 -11.22 7.57
CA SER A 131 5.53 -12.44 6.83
C SER A 131 5.00 -13.59 7.69
N GLN A 132 5.28 -13.57 8.99
CA GLN A 132 4.73 -14.54 9.95
C GLN A 132 3.35 -14.15 10.49
N ASP A 133 2.86 -12.96 10.16
CA ASP A 133 1.59 -12.44 10.65
C ASP A 133 0.49 -12.53 9.59
N GLU A 134 -0.26 -13.63 9.62
CA GLU A 134 -1.37 -13.90 8.70
C GLU A 134 -2.54 -12.89 8.85
N ASP A 135 -2.64 -12.20 9.99
CA ASP A 135 -3.64 -11.14 10.20
C ASP A 135 -3.20 -9.78 9.62
N SER A 136 -1.94 -9.66 9.20
CA SER A 136 -1.35 -8.43 8.66
C SER A 136 -1.51 -7.22 9.60
N LEU A 137 -1.31 -7.41 10.90
CA LEU A 137 -1.25 -6.37 11.93
C LEU A 137 0.17 -5.82 12.10
N VAL A 138 1.19 -6.62 11.85
CA VAL A 138 2.59 -6.22 11.83
C VAL A 138 2.89 -5.64 10.44
N PRO A 139 3.35 -4.38 10.33
CA PRO A 139 3.76 -3.85 9.04
C PRO A 139 5.13 -4.38 8.61
N PRO A 140 5.48 -4.24 7.31
CA PRO A 140 6.85 -4.40 6.84
C PRO A 140 7.84 -3.59 7.66
N ASP A 141 9.13 -3.94 7.56
CA ASP A 141 10.17 -3.26 8.32
C ASP A 141 10.33 -1.78 7.98
N VAL A 142 10.07 -1.45 6.72
CA VAL A 142 10.08 -0.09 6.20
C VAL A 142 8.77 0.20 5.47
N ILE A 143 8.09 1.27 5.91
CA ILE A 143 6.94 1.85 5.24
C ILE A 143 7.29 3.31 4.92
N PHE A 144 7.07 3.74 3.68
CA PHE A 144 7.45 5.09 3.27
C PHE A 144 6.32 6.10 3.47
N ALA A 145 6.57 7.10 4.31
CA ALA A 145 5.88 8.38 4.21
C ALA A 145 6.19 9.01 2.84
N THR A 146 5.23 9.74 2.26
CA THR A 146 5.37 10.33 0.92
C THR A 146 6.66 11.15 0.80
N ALA A 147 6.94 12.00 1.79
CA ALA A 147 8.14 12.83 1.84
C ALA A 147 9.47 12.03 1.87
N ASN A 148 9.43 10.74 2.22
CA ASN A 148 10.62 9.89 2.33
C ASN A 148 10.86 9.01 1.09
N VAL A 149 9.90 8.91 0.16
CA VAL A 149 10.04 8.06 -1.05
C VAL A 149 11.24 8.52 -1.89
N ALA A 150 11.28 9.80 -2.29
CA ALA A 150 12.36 10.34 -3.12
C ALA A 150 13.72 10.18 -2.45
N LYS A 151 13.80 10.43 -1.14
CA LYS A 151 15.03 10.25 -0.35
C LYS A 151 15.53 8.81 -0.44
N PHE A 152 14.65 7.82 -0.39
CA PHE A 152 15.03 6.42 -0.50
C PHE A 152 15.50 6.06 -1.91
N CYS A 153 14.74 6.42 -2.95
CA CYS A 153 15.11 6.17 -4.34
C CYS A 153 16.49 6.74 -4.68
N THR A 154 16.83 7.92 -4.12
CA THR A 154 18.13 8.56 -4.37
C THR A 154 19.34 7.90 -3.69
N GLN A 155 19.15 6.81 -2.94
CA GLN A 155 20.26 6.01 -2.42
C GLN A 155 20.95 5.22 -3.55
N CYS A 156 20.21 4.81 -4.57
CA CYS A 156 20.73 4.12 -5.75
C CYS A 156 20.71 5.01 -7.00
N HIS A 157 19.68 5.85 -7.15
CA HIS A 157 19.56 6.77 -8.29
C HIS A 157 20.19 8.12 -7.97
N ALA A 158 21.35 8.41 -8.55
CA ALA A 158 22.02 9.66 -8.27
C ALA A 158 21.17 10.84 -8.76
N LYS A 159 20.92 11.82 -7.87
CA LYS A 159 20.12 13.01 -8.20
C LYS A 159 20.61 13.74 -9.46
N ARG A 160 21.93 13.79 -9.68
CA ARG A 160 22.54 14.34 -10.91
C ARG A 160 21.93 13.71 -12.16
N ASP A 161 21.83 12.39 -12.16
CA ASP A 161 21.47 11.62 -13.34
C ASP A 161 19.95 11.68 -13.57
N LEU A 162 19.17 11.93 -12.51
CA LEU A 162 17.72 12.16 -12.58
C LEU A 162 17.35 13.55 -13.11
N LEU A 163 18.20 14.55 -12.93
CA LEU A 163 17.96 15.93 -13.37
C LEU A 163 18.34 16.18 -14.83
N ASP A 164 19.04 15.24 -15.48
CA ASP A 164 19.56 15.45 -16.84
C ASP A 164 18.43 15.38 -17.90
N GLY A 165 17.80 16.54 -18.15
CA GLY A 165 16.80 16.71 -19.21
C GLY A 165 15.35 16.41 -18.82
N ASP A 166 15.03 16.31 -17.52
CA ASP A 166 13.66 16.08 -17.04
C ASP A 166 13.17 17.20 -16.10
N GLU A 167 12.34 18.08 -16.65
CA GLU A 167 11.69 19.19 -15.92
C GLU A 167 10.81 18.68 -14.74
N SER A 168 10.27 17.46 -14.84
CA SER A 168 9.43 16.88 -13.78
C SER A 168 10.26 16.54 -12.54
N HIS A 169 11.46 15.99 -12.74
CA HIS A 169 12.39 15.74 -11.64
C HIS A 169 12.90 17.05 -11.03
N GLU A 170 13.17 18.07 -11.84
CA GLU A 170 13.54 19.41 -11.33
C GLU A 170 12.46 19.96 -10.38
N LYS A 171 11.19 19.94 -10.80
CA LYS A 171 10.05 20.37 -9.97
C LYS A 171 9.88 19.52 -8.70
N LEU A 172 10.00 18.20 -8.82
CA LEU A 172 9.92 17.28 -7.67
C LEU A 172 10.97 17.65 -6.62
N PHE A 173 12.23 17.85 -7.05
CA PHE A 173 13.33 18.16 -6.15
C PHE A 173 13.35 19.62 -5.67
N ALA A 174 12.65 20.53 -6.35
CA ALA A 174 12.41 21.89 -5.91
C ALA A 174 11.24 21.98 -4.90
N GLY A 175 10.47 20.91 -4.72
CA GLY A 175 9.27 20.91 -3.88
C GLY A 175 8.09 21.67 -4.51
N GLU A 176 8.05 21.72 -5.85
CA GLU A 176 7.04 22.44 -6.63
C GLU A 176 5.92 21.52 -7.14
N LEU A 177 6.01 20.21 -6.87
CA LEU A 177 4.95 19.25 -7.16
C LEU A 177 3.97 19.11 -6.00
N GLU A 178 2.78 18.58 -6.29
CA GLU A 178 1.75 18.33 -5.28
C GLU A 178 2.22 17.28 -4.26
N ASP A 179 1.71 17.36 -3.03
CA ASP A 179 2.12 16.53 -1.89
C ASP A 179 1.92 15.02 -2.12
N ASP A 180 1.09 14.61 -3.08
CA ASP A 180 0.89 13.21 -3.42
C ASP A 180 1.78 12.74 -4.58
N GLN A 181 2.51 13.61 -5.29
CA GLN A 181 3.38 13.20 -6.39
C GLN A 181 4.68 12.59 -5.87
N THR A 182 4.88 11.30 -6.18
CA THR A 182 6.04 10.51 -5.74
C THR A 182 6.65 9.78 -6.92
N CYS A 183 7.87 9.28 -6.75
CA CYS A 183 8.57 8.46 -7.75
C CYS A 183 7.69 7.29 -8.20
N THR A 184 7.04 6.58 -7.27
CA THR A 184 6.15 5.48 -7.59
C THR A 184 4.88 5.96 -8.31
N ASN A 185 4.30 7.10 -7.97
CA ASN A 185 3.08 7.56 -8.66
C ASN A 185 3.30 7.90 -10.14
N CYS A 186 4.52 8.25 -10.54
CA CYS A 186 4.87 8.47 -11.95
C CYS A 186 5.47 7.23 -12.63
N HIS A 187 6.37 6.49 -11.95
CA HIS A 187 7.13 5.39 -12.57
C HIS A 187 6.49 4.01 -12.39
N ASP A 188 5.67 3.81 -11.35
CA ASP A 188 4.85 2.62 -11.20
C ASP A 188 3.68 2.83 -10.21
N ILE A 189 2.57 3.37 -10.73
CA ILE A 189 1.38 3.67 -9.93
C ILE A 189 0.75 2.41 -9.32
N ASN A 190 1.10 1.23 -9.83
CA ASN A 190 0.60 -0.03 -9.31
C ASN A 190 1.37 -0.51 -8.07
N HIS A 191 2.48 0.16 -7.70
CA HIS A 191 3.36 -0.25 -6.58
C HIS A 191 2.81 0.24 -5.24
N LYS A 192 1.48 0.25 -5.17
CA LYS A 192 0.69 0.70 -4.05
C LYS A 192 -0.59 -0.12 -4.05
N LEU A 193 -0.87 -0.75 -2.90
CA LEU A 193 -2.17 -1.39 -2.68
C LEU A 193 -3.30 -0.38 -2.88
N LYS A 194 -4.18 -0.66 -3.84
CA LYS A 194 -5.38 0.15 -4.15
C LYS A 194 -6.37 0.14 -3.00
N VAL A 195 -6.47 -0.99 -2.30
CA VAL A 195 -7.34 -1.18 -1.14
C VAL A 195 -6.48 -1.66 0.02
N ARG A 196 -6.68 -1.05 1.19
CA ARG A 196 -5.99 -1.44 2.43
C ARG A 196 -7.03 -1.83 3.46
N THR A 197 -6.87 -3.01 4.04
CA THR A 197 -7.65 -3.50 5.19
C THR A 197 -6.98 -3.14 6.51
N ARG A 198 -5.72 -2.70 6.48
CA ARG A 198 -4.92 -2.23 7.61
C ARG A 198 -4.13 -0.98 7.23
N ARG A 199 -3.99 -0.07 8.19
CA ARG A 199 -3.18 1.15 8.10
C ARG A 199 -2.31 1.25 9.34
N TRP A 200 -1.10 1.73 9.10
CA TRP A 200 -0.09 1.91 10.12
C TRP A 200 0.43 3.33 10.05
N ASP A 201 0.80 3.83 11.22
CA ASP A 201 1.63 5.01 11.32
C ASP A 201 2.98 4.66 10.69
N LYS A 202 3.37 5.45 9.69
CA LYS A 202 4.55 5.16 8.87
C LYS A 202 5.87 5.46 9.59
N GLU A 203 5.82 6.21 10.69
CA GLU A 203 6.98 6.52 11.54
C GLU A 203 7.10 5.55 12.70
N THR A 204 6.01 5.29 13.43
CA THR A 204 6.00 4.45 14.64
C THR A 204 5.78 2.97 14.33
N ARG A 205 5.24 2.63 13.15
CA ARG A 205 4.81 1.28 12.74
C ARG A 205 3.67 0.71 13.59
N GLU A 206 3.01 1.53 14.40
CA GLU A 206 1.82 1.13 15.16
C GLU A 206 0.59 1.05 14.25
N VAL A 207 -0.34 0.15 14.57
CA VAL A 207 -1.61 0.04 13.83
C VAL A 207 -2.47 1.27 14.14
N GLU A 208 -2.75 2.08 13.13
CA GLU A 208 -3.68 3.21 13.23
C GLU A 208 -5.13 2.75 13.02
N TRP A 209 -5.34 1.81 12.09
CA TRP A 209 -6.68 1.38 11.70
C TRP A 209 -6.66 0.00 11.05
N TYR A 210 -7.74 -0.77 11.25
CA TYR A 210 -8.05 -1.97 10.48
C TYR A 210 -9.57 -2.15 10.36
N ASP A 211 -10.01 -3.00 9.43
CA ASP A 211 -11.42 -3.22 9.10
C ASP A 211 -12.21 -4.10 10.10
N GLY A 212 -11.59 -4.53 11.20
CA GLY A 212 -12.19 -5.42 12.19
C GLY A 212 -12.13 -6.91 11.83
N VAL A 213 -11.76 -7.27 10.60
CA VAL A 213 -11.70 -8.68 10.16
C VAL A 213 -10.36 -9.28 10.57
N ARG A 214 -10.42 -10.26 11.49
CA ARG A 214 -9.28 -11.08 11.91
C ARG A 214 -9.49 -12.53 11.52
N MET A 215 -8.46 -13.14 10.95
CA MET A 215 -8.41 -14.56 10.64
C MET A 215 -8.27 -15.36 11.93
N MET A 216 -7.56 -14.81 12.93
CA MET A 216 -7.44 -15.39 14.27
C MET A 216 -8.17 -14.50 15.29
N GLN A 217 -9.39 -14.88 15.66
CA GLN A 217 -10.09 -14.20 16.76
C GLN A 217 -9.38 -14.52 18.08
N GLN A 218 -8.75 -13.53 18.71
CA GLN A 218 -8.48 -13.64 20.14
C GLN A 218 -9.83 -13.52 20.88
N PRO A 219 -10.19 -14.50 21.72
CA PRO A 219 -11.55 -14.63 22.27
C PRO A 219 -12.00 -13.45 23.16
N ASP A 220 -11.10 -12.54 23.50
CA ASP A 220 -11.26 -11.57 24.58
C ASP A 220 -10.78 -10.14 24.23
N GLU A 221 -10.23 -9.92 23.03
CA GLU A 221 -9.80 -8.58 22.60
C GLU A 221 -10.90 -7.85 21.83
N LYS A 222 -11.47 -6.80 22.43
CA LYS A 222 -12.47 -5.95 21.77
C LYS A 222 -11.86 -5.27 20.55
N PRO A 223 -12.59 -5.18 19.42
CA PRO A 223 -12.11 -4.45 18.24
C PRO A 223 -11.70 -3.03 18.61
N ILE A 224 -10.54 -2.58 18.14
CA ILE A 224 -10.20 -1.15 18.15
C ILE A 224 -11.10 -0.50 17.10
N VAL A 225 -12.31 -0.13 17.52
CA VAL A 225 -13.20 0.69 16.69
C VAL A 225 -12.58 2.09 16.63
N PRO A 226 -12.26 2.62 15.44
CA PRO A 226 -11.85 4.00 15.31
C PRO A 226 -12.90 4.89 15.96
N SER A 227 -12.46 5.90 16.72
CA SER A 227 -13.38 6.84 17.35
C SER A 227 -14.28 7.43 16.26
N THR A 228 -15.59 7.43 16.49
CA THR A 228 -16.61 7.80 15.49
C THR A 228 -16.54 9.27 15.03
N ASP A 229 -15.56 10.03 15.51
CA ASP A 229 -15.34 11.43 15.17
C ASP A 229 -14.41 11.61 13.96
N GLU A 230 -13.67 10.58 13.54
CA GLU A 230 -12.96 10.59 12.25
C GLU A 230 -13.85 9.99 11.15
N LYS A 231 -14.40 10.87 10.31
CA LYS A 231 -15.03 10.47 9.04
C LYS A 231 -14.09 9.51 8.32
N ALA A 232 -14.62 8.34 7.93
CA ALA A 232 -13.93 7.44 7.01
C ALA A 232 -13.37 8.29 5.85
N PRO A 233 -12.06 8.25 5.58
CA PRO A 233 -11.48 9.07 4.53
C PRO A 233 -12.10 8.68 3.18
N PRO A 234 -12.22 9.64 2.25
CA PRO A 234 -12.86 9.40 0.96
C PRO A 234 -12.21 8.24 0.22
N LYS A 235 -13.06 7.47 -0.47
CA LYS A 235 -12.68 6.34 -1.34
C LYS A 235 -11.85 6.81 -2.53
#